data_AF-A0A536G6W7-F1
#
_entry.id   AF-A0A536G6W7-F1
#
_cell.length_a   1.000
_cell.length_b   1.000
_cell.length_c   1.000
_cell.angle_alpha   90.00
_cell.angle_beta   90.00
_cell.angle_gamma   90.00
#
_symmetry.space_group_name_H-M   'P 1'
#
loop_
_entity.id
_entity.type
_entity.pdbx_description
1 polymer ?
#
loop_
_entity_poly.entity_id
_entity_poly.type
_entity_poly.pdbx_seq_one_letter_code
_entity_poly.pdbx_strand_id
1 'polypeptide(L)'
;MGPPRHRRLGLFPQDDRLGPAWGDGRDPRDARRAGAGGGEGLSPLIVGLAVGGAIFGALADRLAVRWPEHDEEHPAGRAVGWRTVATAAIGAFAFAVLGLRFGAAELPVQVLFGAWFACLVAGFAIDLDQRLLPDELTIPVVPLALLLDVTGHNPLVGGSLLGALLVAAIVPIGLYLLSIPFGAGAFGIGDVKLLVGVGLMTGLTRTVAGLLAGLLAAGLVLAALLATRRIGRRTYVPFGPFLIFGALWSIFVNG
;
A
#
# COMPACT_ATOMS: atom_id res chain seq x y z
N MET A 1 25.95 -11.52 -86.11
CA MET A 1 25.52 -10.90 -84.83
C MET A 1 25.38 -12.02 -83.80
N GLY A 2 26.41 -12.23 -82.99
CA GLY A 2 26.39 -13.18 -81.86
C GLY A 2 26.34 -12.40 -80.54
N PRO A 3 25.62 -12.87 -79.52
CA PRO A 3 25.54 -12.14 -78.26
C PRO A 3 26.86 -12.25 -77.46
N PRO A 4 27.25 -11.20 -76.70
CA PRO A 4 28.53 -11.13 -76.01
C PRO A 4 28.53 -11.98 -74.72
N ARG A 5 29.73 -12.47 -74.35
CA ARG A 5 30.01 -13.20 -73.11
C ARG A 5 30.66 -12.29 -72.04
N HIS A 6 30.46 -12.68 -70.77
CA HIS A 6 31.16 -12.31 -69.51
C HIS A 6 30.81 -10.93 -68.91
N ARG A 7 30.51 -10.76 -67.62
CA ARG A 7 31.19 -11.18 -66.38
C ARG A 7 30.18 -11.30 -65.22
N ARG A 8 30.21 -12.39 -64.44
CA ARG A 8 29.66 -12.40 -63.07
C ARG A 8 30.76 -11.92 -62.13
N LEU A 9 30.53 -10.83 -61.40
CA LEU A 9 31.34 -10.47 -60.24
C LEU A 9 30.93 -11.39 -59.08
N GLY A 10 31.83 -12.28 -58.68
CA GLY A 10 31.79 -12.93 -57.37
C GLY A 10 32.45 -12.02 -56.35
N LEU A 11 31.71 -11.63 -55.33
CA LEU A 11 32.21 -10.90 -54.16
C LEU A 11 31.50 -11.46 -52.91
N PHE A 12 31.87 -12.68 -52.53
CA PHE A 12 31.71 -13.16 -51.15
C PHE A 12 32.91 -14.07 -50.82
N PRO A 13 33.67 -13.79 -49.75
CA PRO A 13 34.67 -14.71 -49.22
C PRO A 13 33.99 -15.98 -48.70
N GLN A 14 34.51 -17.14 -49.10
CA GLN A 14 34.20 -18.43 -48.47
C GLN A 14 35.10 -18.58 -47.24
N ASP A 15 34.53 -18.48 -46.05
CA ASP A 15 35.18 -18.94 -44.83
C ASP A 15 34.67 -20.34 -44.46
N ASP A 16 35.46 -21.33 -44.87
CA ASP A 16 35.33 -22.73 -44.45
C ASP A 16 35.88 -22.91 -43.03
N ARG A 17 35.01 -22.76 -42.01
CA ARG A 17 35.26 -23.27 -40.64
C ARG A 17 33.97 -23.74 -39.95
N LEU A 18 33.47 -24.91 -40.35
CA LEU A 18 32.55 -25.70 -39.53
C LEU A 18 33.35 -26.76 -38.77
N GLY A 19 33.70 -26.47 -37.52
CA GLY A 19 34.11 -27.49 -36.54
C GLY A 19 32.89 -27.94 -35.72
N PRO A 20 32.79 -29.23 -35.32
CA PRO A 20 31.70 -29.68 -34.47
C PRO A 20 31.96 -29.25 -33.02
N ALA A 21 31.20 -28.26 -32.54
CA ALA A 21 31.21 -27.90 -31.13
C ALA A 21 30.39 -28.94 -30.34
N TRP A 22 31.12 -29.73 -29.58
CA TRP A 22 30.64 -30.73 -28.63
C TRP A 22 29.60 -30.15 -27.69
N GLY A 23 28.50 -30.87 -27.54
CA GLY A 23 27.51 -30.65 -26.50
C GLY A 23 28.17 -30.74 -25.12
N ASP A 24 28.12 -29.64 -24.39
CA ASP A 24 28.32 -29.60 -22.95
C ASP A 24 27.30 -30.58 -22.31
N GLY A 25 27.81 -31.69 -21.76
CA GLY A 25 27.06 -32.82 -21.22
C GLY A 25 26.29 -32.52 -19.93
N ARG A 26 25.68 -31.33 -19.82
CA ARG A 26 24.72 -31.02 -18.75
C ARG A 26 23.39 -31.67 -19.09
N ASP A 27 23.02 -32.71 -18.33
CA ASP A 27 21.71 -33.35 -18.42
C ASP A 27 20.62 -32.25 -18.24
N PRO A 28 19.64 -32.12 -19.16
CA PRO A 28 18.52 -31.19 -19.00
C PRO A 28 17.70 -31.42 -17.71
N ARG A 29 17.91 -32.55 -17.02
CA ARG A 29 17.35 -32.84 -15.70
C ARG A 29 18.11 -32.16 -14.57
N ASP A 30 19.40 -31.85 -14.74
CA ASP A 30 20.19 -31.12 -13.74
C ASP A 30 19.85 -29.63 -13.72
N ALA A 31 19.56 -29.03 -14.89
CA ALA A 31 19.01 -27.67 -14.97
C ALA A 31 17.63 -27.55 -14.30
N ARG A 32 16.82 -28.61 -14.35
CA ARG A 32 15.53 -28.67 -13.64
C ARG A 32 15.66 -28.92 -12.14
N ARG A 33 16.74 -29.55 -11.68
CA ARG A 33 17.02 -29.74 -10.25
C ARG A 33 17.65 -28.51 -9.60
N ALA A 34 18.43 -27.71 -10.35
CA ALA A 34 18.96 -26.43 -9.88
C ALA A 34 17.86 -25.37 -9.66
N GLY A 35 16.73 -25.47 -10.37
CA GLY A 35 15.54 -24.63 -10.16
C GLY A 35 14.51 -25.20 -9.16
N ALA A 36 14.74 -26.40 -8.60
CA ALA A 36 13.79 -27.10 -7.75
C ALA A 36 14.23 -27.14 -6.27
N GLY A 37 14.98 -26.13 -5.83
CA GLY A 37 15.58 -26.04 -4.49
C GLY A 37 15.11 -24.86 -3.64
N GLY A 38 14.03 -24.17 -4.01
CA GLY A 38 13.43 -23.10 -3.21
C GLY A 38 11.95 -23.35 -3.06
N GLY A 39 11.53 -24.06 -2.01
CA GLY A 39 10.18 -23.81 -1.52
C GLY A 39 10.16 -22.35 -1.09
N GLU A 40 9.58 -21.46 -1.90
CA GLU A 40 9.52 -20.02 -1.61
C GLU A 40 8.55 -19.79 -0.44
N GLY A 41 8.97 -20.18 0.76
CA GLY A 41 8.41 -19.66 1.99
C GLY A 41 8.64 -18.15 2.03
N LEU A 42 7.76 -17.44 2.73
CA LEU A 42 7.90 -16.00 2.98
C LEU A 42 9.34 -15.70 3.41
N SER A 43 9.99 -14.75 2.74
CA SER A 43 11.38 -14.41 3.04
C SER A 43 11.52 -14.03 4.52
N PRO A 44 12.63 -14.38 5.20
CA PRO A 44 12.83 -14.03 6.61
C PRO A 44 12.68 -12.52 6.88
N LEU A 45 13.00 -11.69 5.88
CA LEU A 45 12.78 -10.25 5.92
C LEU A 45 11.29 -9.89 6.00
N ILE A 46 10.44 -10.46 5.14
CA ILE A 46 9.00 -10.18 5.14
C ILE A 46 8.39 -10.63 6.46
N VAL A 47 8.78 -11.80 6.97
CA VAL A 47 8.31 -12.29 8.28
C VAL A 47 8.77 -11.36 9.40
N GLY A 48 10.04 -10.94 9.40
CA GLY A 48 10.58 -10.00 10.39
C GLY A 48 9.86 -8.66 10.37
N LEU A 49 9.59 -8.10 9.18
CA LEU A 49 8.82 -6.87 9.01
C LEU A 49 7.38 -7.03 9.49
N ALA A 50 6.71 -8.13 9.15
CA ALA A 50 5.34 -8.40 9.61
C ALA A 50 5.27 -8.52 11.14
N VAL A 51 6.22 -9.21 11.77
CA VAL A 51 6.30 -9.31 13.24
C VAL A 51 6.58 -7.94 13.86
N GLY A 52 7.53 -7.18 13.32
CA GLY A 52 7.82 -5.81 13.77
C GLY A 52 6.61 -4.88 13.64
N GLY A 53 5.89 -4.97 12.52
CA GLY A 53 4.64 -4.25 12.29
C GLY A 53 3.54 -4.66 13.26
N ALA A 54 3.42 -5.95 13.60
CA ALA A 54 2.46 -6.43 14.59
C ALA A 54 2.72 -5.84 15.98
N ILE A 55 4.00 -5.84 16.39
CA ILE A 55 4.45 -5.23 17.65
C ILE A 55 4.16 -3.73 17.63
N PHE A 56 4.52 -3.04 16.55
CA PHE A 56 4.26 -1.61 16.40
C PHE A 56 2.76 -1.30 16.48
N GLY A 57 1.91 -2.07 15.80
CA GLY A 57 0.47 -1.92 15.87
C GLY A 57 -0.09 -2.10 17.28
N ALA A 58 0.38 -3.12 18.01
CA ALA A 58 0.00 -3.33 19.41
C ALA A 58 0.47 -2.16 20.31
N LEU A 59 1.65 -1.60 20.06
CA LEU A 59 2.15 -0.42 20.77
C LEU A 59 1.37 0.85 20.40
N ALA A 60 0.99 1.00 19.13
CA ALA A 60 0.18 2.11 18.64
C ALA A 60 -1.19 2.15 19.32
N ASP A 61 -1.82 1.00 19.57
CA ASP A 61 -3.05 0.92 20.39
C ASP A 61 -2.84 1.42 21.82
N ARG A 62 -1.63 1.25 22.39
CA ARG A 62 -1.30 1.78 23.73
C ARG A 62 -1.03 3.27 23.71
N LEU A 63 -0.37 3.75 22.66
CA LEU A 63 -0.13 5.17 22.47
C LEU A 63 -1.43 5.93 22.21
N ALA A 64 -2.34 5.33 21.42
CA ALA A 64 -3.64 5.88 21.09
C ALA A 64 -4.52 6.12 22.31
N VAL A 65 -4.27 5.50 23.46
CA VAL A 65 -5.01 5.83 24.71
C VAL A 65 -4.56 7.18 25.30
N ARG A 66 -3.35 7.65 24.97
CA ARG A 66 -2.73 8.83 25.56
C ARG A 66 -2.59 10.00 24.60
N TRP A 67 -2.39 9.70 23.32
CA TRP A 67 -2.06 10.69 22.32
C TRP A 67 -2.95 10.56 21.08
N PRO A 68 -3.55 11.67 20.60
CA PRO A 68 -3.55 13.00 21.22
C PRO A 68 -4.21 13.03 22.60
N GLU A 69 -4.04 14.12 23.36
CA GLU A 69 -4.73 14.30 24.64
C GLU A 69 -6.22 14.57 24.39
N HIS A 70 -7.10 13.88 25.13
CA HIS A 70 -8.55 14.06 25.07
C HIS A 70 -9.05 14.21 26.50
N ASP A 71 -10.08 15.04 26.70
CA ASP A 71 -10.63 15.36 28.03
C ASP A 71 -10.85 14.09 28.87
N GLU A 72 -10.35 14.17 30.10
CA GLU A 72 -10.07 13.07 31.02
C GLU A 72 -11.30 12.20 31.34
N GLU A 73 -11.42 11.02 30.70
CA GLU A 73 -12.36 9.97 31.16
C GLU A 73 -11.79 8.54 31.11
N HIS A 74 -10.58 8.34 30.57
CA HIS A 74 -9.97 7.01 30.45
C HIS A 74 -8.74 6.84 31.34
N PRO A 75 -8.76 5.98 32.37
CA PRO A 75 -7.59 5.72 33.19
C PRO A 75 -6.52 4.99 32.38
N ALA A 76 -5.26 5.36 32.61
CA ALA A 76 -4.12 4.63 32.08
C ALA A 76 -4.20 3.14 32.44
N GLY A 77 -3.98 2.24 31.47
CA GLY A 77 -3.90 0.80 31.71
C GLY A 77 -5.02 -0.08 31.12
N ARG A 78 -5.66 0.32 30.00
CA ARG A 78 -6.66 -0.52 29.32
C ARG A 78 -6.09 -1.91 28.96
N ALA A 79 -6.82 -2.97 29.29
CA ALA A 79 -6.44 -4.35 29.03
C ALA A 79 -6.34 -4.68 27.53
N VAL A 80 -5.52 -5.69 27.18
CA VAL A 80 -5.44 -6.23 25.81
C VAL A 80 -6.83 -6.70 25.38
N GLY A 81 -7.31 -6.18 24.25
CA GLY A 81 -8.63 -6.52 23.72
C GLY A 81 -8.63 -6.71 22.21
N TRP A 82 -9.82 -6.79 21.61
CA TRP A 82 -9.99 -6.98 20.17
C TRP A 82 -9.32 -5.87 19.34
N ARG A 83 -9.23 -4.65 19.87
CA ARG A 83 -8.55 -3.51 19.22
C ARG A 83 -7.04 -3.69 19.15
N THR A 84 -6.40 -4.17 20.21
CA THR A 84 -4.98 -4.52 20.18
C THR A 84 -4.72 -5.60 19.13
N VAL A 85 -5.63 -6.57 18.98
CA VAL A 85 -5.53 -7.60 17.93
C VAL A 85 -5.70 -7.00 16.54
N ALA A 86 -6.69 -6.12 16.34
CA ALA A 86 -6.94 -5.48 15.05
C ALA A 86 -5.79 -4.56 14.62
N THR A 87 -5.25 -3.77 15.55
CA THR A 87 -4.10 -2.88 15.32
C THR A 87 -2.81 -3.68 15.08
N ALA A 88 -2.58 -4.76 15.82
CA ALA A 88 -1.46 -5.67 15.52
C ALA A 88 -1.61 -6.31 14.14
N ALA A 89 -2.83 -6.74 13.76
CA ALA A 89 -3.07 -7.33 12.44
C ALA A 89 -2.85 -6.32 11.30
N ILE A 90 -3.34 -5.08 11.44
CA ILE A 90 -3.12 -4.04 10.42
C ILE A 90 -1.65 -3.65 10.34
N GLY A 91 -0.95 -3.58 11.47
CA GLY A 91 0.49 -3.35 11.51
C GLY A 91 1.29 -4.45 10.83
N ALA A 92 0.96 -5.71 11.13
CA ALA A 92 1.58 -6.87 10.48
C ALA A 92 1.35 -6.84 8.96
N PHE A 93 0.12 -6.56 8.55
CA PHE A 93 -0.24 -6.47 7.14
C PHE A 93 0.52 -5.33 6.44
N ALA A 94 0.53 -4.12 7.02
CA ALA A 94 1.21 -2.97 6.44
C ALA A 94 2.71 -3.26 6.20
N PHE A 95 3.42 -3.76 7.21
CA PHE A 95 4.86 -4.00 7.08
C PHE A 95 5.18 -5.27 6.26
N ALA A 96 4.28 -6.25 6.19
CA ALA A 96 4.40 -7.32 5.20
C ALA A 96 4.30 -6.77 3.78
N VAL A 97 3.34 -5.88 3.51
CA VAL A 97 3.19 -5.18 2.23
C VAL A 97 4.44 -4.35 1.91
N LEU A 98 5.05 -3.71 2.92
CA LEU A 98 6.32 -2.98 2.74
C LEU A 98 7.41 -3.91 2.17
N GLY A 99 7.62 -5.07 2.80
CA GLY A 99 8.61 -6.04 2.33
C GLY A 99 8.28 -6.64 0.96
N LEU A 100 7.01 -6.95 0.71
CA LEU A 100 6.56 -7.56 -0.55
C LEU A 100 6.63 -6.60 -1.74
N ARG A 101 6.31 -5.32 -1.54
CA ARG A 101 6.16 -4.34 -2.63
C ARG A 101 7.40 -3.46 -2.80
N PHE A 102 8.13 -3.21 -1.72
CA PHE A 102 9.27 -2.28 -1.71
C PHE A 102 10.57 -2.92 -1.21
N GLY A 103 10.61 -4.21 -0.92
CA GLY A 103 11.82 -4.87 -0.41
C GLY A 103 13.04 -4.81 -1.33
N ALA A 104 12.82 -4.65 -2.64
CA ALA A 104 13.89 -4.46 -3.64
C ALA A 104 14.11 -2.98 -4.02
N ALA A 105 13.32 -2.04 -3.47
CA ALA A 105 13.47 -0.61 -3.73
C ALA A 105 14.72 -0.05 -3.03
N GLU A 106 15.14 1.16 -3.40
CA GLU A 106 16.24 1.84 -2.72
C GLU A 106 15.90 2.15 -1.25
N LEU A 107 16.92 2.15 -0.39
CA LEU A 107 16.75 2.37 1.05
C LEU A 107 15.94 3.63 1.40
N PRO A 108 16.12 4.79 0.74
CA PRO A 108 15.30 5.97 1.02
C PRO A 108 13.80 5.74 0.78
N VAL A 109 13.44 5.02 -0.29
CA VAL A 109 12.04 4.68 -0.60
C VAL A 109 11.48 3.74 0.48
N GLN A 110 12.25 2.73 0.89
CA GLN A 110 11.84 1.80 1.95
C GLN A 110 11.58 2.51 3.28
N VAL A 111 12.50 3.39 3.71
CA VAL A 111 12.37 4.17 4.94
C VAL A 111 11.14 5.06 4.87
N LEU A 112 10.90 5.69 3.72
CA LEU A 112 9.82 6.65 3.57
C LEU A 112 8.43 6.00 3.58
N PHE A 113 8.25 4.94 2.78
CA PHE A 113 7.01 4.17 2.79
C PHE A 113 6.82 3.46 4.12
N GLY A 114 7.89 3.01 4.78
CA GLY A 114 7.84 2.47 6.14
C GLY A 114 7.35 3.49 7.17
N ALA A 115 7.85 4.72 7.12
CA ALA A 115 7.38 5.82 7.97
C ALA A 115 5.92 6.17 7.69
N TRP A 116 5.53 6.25 6.41
CA TRP A 116 4.14 6.51 6.05
C TRP A 116 3.20 5.38 6.51
N PHE A 117 3.60 4.12 6.35
CA PHE A 117 2.85 2.96 6.85
C PHE A 117 2.74 2.97 8.37
N ALA A 118 3.78 3.38 9.09
CA ALA A 118 3.71 3.59 10.54
C ALA A 118 2.68 4.67 10.90
N CYS A 119 2.63 5.80 10.16
CA CYS A 119 1.60 6.83 10.35
C CYS A 119 0.19 6.29 10.09
N LEU A 120 0.00 5.47 9.05
CA LEU A 120 -1.29 4.83 8.78
C LEU A 120 -1.70 3.88 9.91
N VAL A 121 -0.78 3.06 10.42
CA VAL A 121 -1.06 2.13 11.53
C VAL A 121 -1.36 2.90 12.82
N ALA A 122 -0.62 3.97 13.11
CA ALA A 122 -0.89 4.86 14.24
C ALA A 122 -2.25 5.55 14.10
N GLY A 123 -2.56 6.11 12.93
CA GLY A 123 -3.85 6.73 12.62
C GLY A 123 -5.01 5.74 12.75
N PHE A 124 -4.83 4.49 12.33
CA PHE A 124 -5.83 3.43 12.49
C PHE A 124 -6.12 3.17 13.97
N ALA A 125 -5.08 3.10 14.81
CA ALA A 125 -5.25 2.89 16.25
C ALA A 125 -5.94 4.08 16.94
N ILE A 126 -5.52 5.31 16.60
CA ILE A 126 -6.07 6.56 17.14
C ILE A 126 -7.53 6.73 16.72
N ASP A 127 -7.86 6.51 15.45
CA ASP A 127 -9.24 6.68 14.97
C ASP A 127 -10.19 5.60 15.54
N LEU A 128 -9.70 4.37 15.75
CA LEU A 128 -10.46 3.34 16.49
C LEU A 128 -10.70 3.70 17.96
N ASP A 129 -9.82 4.49 18.57
CA ASP A 129 -9.96 4.91 19.97
C ASP A 129 -10.84 6.15 20.12
N GLN A 130 -10.45 7.20 19.43
CA GLN A 130 -10.87 8.59 19.66
C GLN A 130 -11.68 9.15 18.50
N ARG A 131 -11.80 8.40 17.39
CA ARG A 131 -12.53 8.84 16.18
C ARG A 131 -11.96 10.15 15.61
N LEU A 132 -10.63 10.24 15.67
CA LEU A 132 -9.86 11.38 15.23
C LEU A 132 -8.64 10.89 14.43
N LEU A 133 -8.31 11.64 13.39
CA LEU A 133 -7.05 11.51 12.66
C LEU A 133 -6.24 12.81 12.83
N PRO A 134 -5.14 12.78 13.60
CA PRO A 134 -4.36 13.97 13.91
C PRO A 134 -3.66 14.57 12.69
N ASP A 135 -3.47 15.88 12.73
CA ASP A 135 -2.83 16.64 11.67
C ASP A 135 -1.33 16.30 11.57
N GLU A 136 -0.70 15.95 12.70
CA GLU A 136 0.68 15.51 12.79
C GLU A 136 0.94 14.22 12.01
N LEU A 137 -0.09 13.38 11.80
CA LEU A 137 0.04 12.15 11.01
C LEU A 137 -0.35 12.34 9.55
N THR A 138 -1.29 13.24 9.27
CA THR A 138 -1.89 13.37 7.93
C THR A 138 -1.21 14.45 7.08
N ILE A 139 -0.91 15.63 7.66
CA ILE A 139 -0.39 16.78 6.91
C ILE A 139 1.02 16.53 6.36
N PRO A 140 1.99 15.96 7.10
CA PRO A 140 3.35 15.76 6.59
C PRO A 140 3.43 14.88 5.33
N VAL A 141 2.42 14.02 5.10
CA VAL A 141 2.35 13.14 3.92
C VAL A 141 2.22 13.94 2.63
N VAL A 142 1.53 15.09 2.66
CA VAL A 142 1.24 15.89 1.46
C VAL A 142 2.51 16.44 0.80
N PRO A 143 3.35 17.26 1.47
CA PRO A 143 4.56 17.78 0.84
C PRO A 143 5.54 16.67 0.49
N LEU A 144 5.56 15.59 1.27
CA LEU A 144 6.40 14.44 1.00
C LEU A 144 5.99 13.71 -0.29
N ALA A 145 4.69 13.55 -0.51
CA ALA A 145 4.17 12.95 -1.73
C ALA A 145 4.48 13.76 -2.97
N LEU A 146 4.25 15.06 -2.87
CA LEU A 146 4.58 15.97 -3.96
C LEU A 146 6.08 15.94 -4.29
N LEU A 147 6.95 15.87 -3.27
CA LEU A 147 8.39 15.74 -3.50
C LEU A 147 8.74 14.44 -4.24
N LEU A 148 8.19 13.30 -3.83
CA LEU A 148 8.43 12.03 -4.52
C LEU A 148 7.89 12.04 -5.96
N ASP A 149 6.70 12.59 -6.17
CA ASP A 149 6.07 12.63 -7.48
C ASP A 149 6.81 13.56 -8.45
N VAL A 150 7.19 14.77 -7.99
CA VAL A 150 7.90 15.76 -8.80
C VAL A 150 9.31 15.30 -9.14
N THR A 151 9.97 14.59 -8.22
CA THR A 151 11.32 14.05 -8.46
C THR A 151 11.30 12.71 -9.21
N GLY A 152 10.13 12.12 -9.46
CA GLY A 152 9.99 10.84 -10.17
C GLY A 152 10.37 9.61 -9.33
N HIS A 153 10.52 9.76 -8.01
CA HIS A 153 10.89 8.66 -7.10
C HIS A 153 9.67 7.98 -6.45
N ASN A 154 8.43 8.36 -6.81
CA ASN A 154 7.24 7.65 -6.34
C ASN A 154 6.99 6.38 -7.18
N PRO A 155 7.25 5.17 -6.64
CA PRO A 155 7.05 3.91 -7.36
C PRO A 155 5.57 3.58 -7.63
N LEU A 156 4.62 4.22 -6.94
CA LEU A 156 3.19 3.89 -7.04
C LEU A 156 2.42 4.70 -8.09
N VAL A 157 2.89 5.91 -8.41
CA VAL A 157 2.18 6.88 -9.28
C VAL A 157 2.60 6.75 -10.74
N GLY A 158 3.72 6.09 -11.03
CA GLY A 158 4.16 5.79 -12.41
C GLY A 158 4.34 7.04 -13.28
N GLY A 159 4.69 8.18 -12.67
CA GLY A 159 4.92 9.46 -13.35
C GLY A 159 3.67 10.30 -13.65
N SER A 160 2.46 9.83 -13.32
CA SER A 160 1.23 10.61 -13.53
C SER A 160 0.91 11.54 -12.35
N LEU A 161 1.72 12.58 -12.16
CA LEU A 161 1.49 13.60 -11.11
C LEU A 161 0.08 14.21 -11.23
N LEU A 162 -0.39 14.48 -12.45
CA LEU A 162 -1.73 15.02 -12.67
C LEU A 162 -2.82 14.06 -12.14
N GLY A 163 -2.68 12.75 -12.37
CA GLY A 163 -3.64 11.77 -11.87
C GLY A 163 -3.68 11.72 -10.34
N ALA A 164 -2.51 11.81 -9.70
CA ALA A 164 -2.39 11.88 -8.24
C ALA A 164 -3.02 13.16 -7.67
N LEU A 165 -2.75 14.31 -8.27
CA LEU A 165 -3.35 15.60 -7.88
C LEU A 165 -4.88 15.60 -8.04
N LEU A 166 -5.38 15.10 -9.17
CA LEU A 166 -6.81 15.05 -9.45
C LEU A 166 -7.54 14.15 -8.44
N VAL A 167 -7.01 12.95 -8.17
CA VAL A 167 -7.67 12.05 -7.22
C VAL A 167 -7.60 12.58 -5.79
N ALA A 168 -6.47 13.18 -5.41
CA ALA A 168 -6.29 13.80 -4.10
C ALA A 168 -7.19 15.02 -3.87
N ALA A 169 -7.68 15.67 -4.92
CA ALA A 169 -8.65 16.74 -4.82
C ALA A 169 -10.09 16.23 -4.91
N ILE A 170 -10.42 15.48 -5.97
CA ILE A 170 -11.81 15.14 -6.32
C ILE A 170 -12.42 14.17 -5.32
N VAL A 171 -11.69 13.12 -4.91
CA VAL A 171 -12.24 12.09 -4.04
C VAL A 171 -12.57 12.64 -2.64
N PRO A 172 -11.63 13.31 -1.92
CA PRO A 172 -11.92 13.81 -0.59
C PRO A 172 -13.01 14.88 -0.59
N ILE A 173 -12.98 15.81 -1.56
CA ILE A 173 -14.00 16.86 -1.70
C ILE A 173 -15.36 16.24 -2.03
N GLY A 174 -15.41 15.30 -2.97
CA GLY A 174 -16.65 14.62 -3.37
C GLY A 174 -17.31 13.90 -2.19
N LEU A 175 -16.53 13.14 -1.41
CA LEU A 175 -17.04 12.45 -0.22
C LEU A 175 -17.48 13.42 0.87
N TYR A 176 -16.71 14.48 1.12
CA TYR A 176 -17.09 15.52 2.07
C TYR A 176 -18.40 16.20 1.68
N LEU A 177 -18.55 16.62 0.42
CA LEU A 177 -19.77 17.24 -0.09
C LEU A 177 -20.97 16.27 -0.03
N LEU A 178 -20.77 15.00 -0.39
CA LEU A 178 -21.80 13.97 -0.32
C LEU A 178 -22.23 13.69 1.13
N SER A 179 -21.38 13.97 2.11
CA SER A 179 -21.69 13.80 3.53
C SER A 179 -22.58 14.90 4.12
N ILE A 180 -22.61 16.11 3.52
CA ILE A 180 -23.33 17.28 4.04
C ILE A 180 -24.81 16.99 4.35
N PRO A 181 -25.59 16.30 3.49
CA PRO A 181 -27.00 16.00 3.78
C PRO A 181 -27.22 15.09 4.99
N PHE A 182 -26.18 14.37 5.43
CA PHE A 182 -26.25 13.44 6.57
C PHE A 182 -25.92 14.12 7.91
N GLY A 183 -25.65 15.43 7.89
CA GLY A 183 -25.42 16.25 9.08
C GLY A 183 -23.96 16.67 9.24
N ALA A 184 -23.77 17.76 10.00
CA ALA A 184 -22.43 18.25 10.33
C ALA A 184 -21.64 17.16 11.07
N GLY A 185 -20.46 16.80 10.55
CA GLY A 185 -19.61 15.75 11.12
C GLY A 185 -19.89 14.33 10.64
N ALA A 186 -20.77 14.12 9.65
CA ALA A 186 -21.01 12.79 9.07
C ALA A 186 -19.75 12.18 8.42
N PHE A 187 -18.92 13.02 7.80
CA PHE A 187 -17.59 12.64 7.30
C PHE A 187 -16.52 13.51 7.96
N GLY A 188 -15.51 12.87 8.53
CA GLY A 188 -14.49 13.56 9.33
C GLY A 188 -13.56 14.40 8.47
N ILE A 189 -13.21 15.60 8.94
CA ILE A 189 -12.15 16.41 8.32
C ILE A 189 -10.81 15.65 8.32
N GLY A 190 -10.56 14.82 9.33
CA GLY A 190 -9.42 13.90 9.37
C GLY A 190 -9.41 12.89 8.21
N ASP A 191 -10.57 12.31 7.87
CA ASP A 191 -10.71 11.38 6.74
C ASP A 191 -10.41 12.07 5.41
N VAL A 192 -10.84 13.33 5.26
CA VAL A 192 -10.53 14.15 4.07
C VAL A 192 -9.02 14.32 3.93
N LYS A 193 -8.33 14.73 5.00
CA LYS A 193 -6.86 14.93 4.98
C LYS A 193 -6.11 13.63 4.70
N LEU A 194 -6.55 12.52 5.30
CA LEU A 194 -6.00 11.19 5.02
C LEU A 194 -6.12 10.85 3.53
N LEU A 195 -7.31 11.03 2.94
CA LEU A 195 -7.53 10.69 1.53
C LEU A 195 -6.77 11.61 0.56
N VAL A 196 -6.51 12.87 0.93
CA VAL A 196 -5.59 13.73 0.17
C VAL A 196 -4.20 13.09 0.13
N GLY A 197 -3.65 12.72 1.30
CA GLY A 197 -2.33 12.10 1.40
C GLY A 197 -2.24 10.75 0.68
N VAL A 198 -3.24 9.88 0.85
CA VAL A 198 -3.35 8.60 0.13
C VAL A 198 -3.47 8.81 -1.38
N GLY A 199 -4.25 9.81 -1.79
CA GLY A 199 -4.43 10.22 -3.18
C GLY A 199 -3.10 10.53 -3.87
N LEU A 200 -2.30 11.38 -3.21
CA LEU A 200 -0.98 11.76 -3.71
C LEU A 200 0.00 10.58 -3.68
N MET A 201 0.03 9.82 -2.59
CA MET A 201 0.95 8.68 -2.45
C MET A 201 0.70 7.55 -3.43
N THR A 202 -0.57 7.24 -3.71
CA THR A 202 -0.93 6.02 -4.44
C THR A 202 -1.43 6.28 -5.85
N GLY A 203 -1.76 7.52 -6.19
CA GLY A 203 -2.29 7.89 -7.50
C GLY A 203 -3.73 7.41 -7.74
N LEU A 204 -4.25 7.72 -8.92
CA LEU A 204 -5.67 7.56 -9.26
C LEU A 204 -6.19 6.13 -9.06
N THR A 205 -5.57 5.15 -9.73
CA THR A 205 -6.08 3.77 -9.78
C THR A 205 -6.14 3.13 -8.39
N ARG A 206 -5.07 3.27 -7.61
CA ARG A 206 -4.96 2.66 -6.27
C ARG A 206 -5.83 3.37 -5.24
N THR A 207 -5.97 4.68 -5.35
CA THR A 207 -6.87 5.44 -4.46
C THR A 207 -8.31 5.03 -4.67
N VAL A 208 -8.77 4.93 -5.93
CA VAL A 208 -10.14 4.50 -6.24
C VAL A 208 -10.36 3.04 -5.82
N ALA A 209 -9.44 2.13 -6.15
CA ALA A 209 -9.54 0.73 -5.74
C ALA A 209 -9.54 0.58 -4.21
N GLY A 210 -8.69 1.33 -3.52
CA GLY A 210 -8.60 1.32 -2.06
C GLY A 210 -9.84 1.90 -1.39
N LEU A 211 -10.38 2.99 -1.93
CA LEU A 211 -11.64 3.56 -1.45
C LEU A 211 -12.78 2.54 -1.58
N LEU A 212 -12.93 1.89 -2.73
CA LEU A 212 -13.96 0.87 -2.94
C LEU A 212 -13.80 -0.30 -1.97
N ALA A 213 -12.56 -0.81 -1.80
CA ALA A 213 -12.28 -1.88 -0.85
C ALA A 213 -12.58 -1.47 0.60
N GLY A 214 -12.22 -0.24 0.99
CA GLY A 214 -12.53 0.32 2.30
C GLY A 214 -14.03 0.46 2.53
N LEU A 215 -14.78 0.99 1.57
CA LEU A 215 -16.24 1.12 1.66
C LEU A 215 -16.94 -0.24 1.75
N LEU A 216 -16.47 -1.23 0.98
CA LEU A 216 -16.99 -2.60 1.07
C LEU A 216 -16.70 -3.23 2.44
N ALA A 217 -15.49 -3.06 2.97
CA ALA A 217 -15.13 -3.53 4.31
C ALA A 217 -15.97 -2.84 5.39
N ALA A 218 -16.15 -1.52 5.31
CA ALA A 218 -17.00 -0.75 6.20
C ALA A 218 -18.44 -1.26 6.15
N GLY A 219 -19.01 -1.39 4.95
CA GLY A 219 -20.37 -1.89 4.74
C GLY A 219 -20.59 -3.27 5.35
N LEU A 220 -19.65 -4.20 5.16
CA LEU A 220 -19.73 -5.56 5.71
C LEU A 220 -19.69 -5.55 7.24
N VAL A 221 -18.73 -4.83 7.83
CA VAL A 221 -18.58 -4.76 9.30
C VAL A 221 -19.76 -4.05 9.94
N LEU A 222 -20.19 -2.92 9.38
CA LEU A 222 -21.36 -2.17 9.88
C LEU A 222 -22.65 -2.98 9.77
N ALA A 223 -22.87 -3.67 8.65
CA ALA A 223 -24.04 -4.54 8.48
C ALA A 223 -24.05 -5.69 9.49
N ALA A 224 -22.90 -6.33 9.72
CA ALA A 224 -22.77 -7.40 10.72
C ALA A 224 -23.02 -6.89 12.14
N LEU A 225 -22.47 -5.73 12.51
CA LEU A 225 -22.69 -5.11 13.82
C LEU A 225 -24.14 -4.69 14.03
N LEU A 226 -24.81 -4.21 12.99
CA LEU A 226 -26.23 -3.84 13.04
C LEU A 226 -27.11 -5.09 13.14
N ALA A 227 -26.84 -6.14 12.35
CA ALA A 227 -27.56 -7.42 12.38
C ALA A 227 -27.43 -8.12 13.74
N THR A 228 -26.24 -8.05 14.36
CA THR A 228 -25.97 -8.58 15.70
C THR A 228 -26.39 -7.65 16.83
N ARG A 229 -27.02 -6.51 16.51
CA ARG A 229 -27.50 -5.49 17.47
C ARG A 229 -26.41 -4.95 18.40
N ARG A 230 -25.15 -4.98 17.97
CA ARG A 230 -24.00 -4.41 18.68
C ARG A 230 -23.93 -2.88 18.52
N ILE A 231 -24.51 -2.35 17.44
CA ILE A 231 -24.66 -0.91 17.19
C ILE A 231 -26.10 -0.57 16.80
N GLY A 232 -26.51 0.67 17.01
CA GLY A 232 -27.78 1.22 16.55
C GLY A 232 -27.64 1.96 15.22
N ARG A 233 -28.77 2.30 14.59
CA ARG A 233 -28.81 3.03 13.29
C ARG A 233 -28.23 4.45 13.35
N ARG A 234 -28.06 5.01 14.55
CA ARG A 234 -27.50 6.34 14.80
C ARG A 234 -26.13 6.30 15.48
N THR A 235 -25.57 5.10 15.67
CA THR A 235 -24.24 4.96 16.26
C THR A 235 -23.22 5.47 15.24
N TYR A 236 -22.47 6.50 15.62
CA TYR A 236 -21.34 6.96 14.83
C TYR A 236 -20.24 5.90 14.85
N VAL A 237 -19.71 5.57 13.67
CA VAL A 237 -18.60 4.63 13.51
C VAL A 237 -17.47 5.33 12.75
N PRO A 238 -16.22 5.30 13.26
CA PRO A 238 -15.08 5.89 12.57
C PRO A 238 -14.85 5.24 11.21
N PHE A 239 -14.68 6.06 10.17
CA PHE A 239 -14.43 5.59 8.80
C PHE A 239 -12.94 5.40 8.51
N GLY A 240 -12.05 6.13 9.19
CA GLY A 240 -10.60 6.11 9.00
C GLY A 240 -9.99 4.71 8.94
N PRO A 241 -10.30 3.77 9.86
CA PRO A 241 -9.79 2.41 9.85
C PRO A 241 -10.04 1.67 8.54
N PHE A 242 -11.22 1.87 7.95
CA PHE A 242 -11.60 1.24 6.69
C PHE A 242 -10.91 1.90 5.50
N LEU A 243 -10.71 3.21 5.52
CA LEU A 243 -9.95 3.94 4.50
C LEU A 243 -8.47 3.53 4.51
N ILE A 244 -7.88 3.41 5.70
CA ILE A 244 -6.49 2.96 5.90
C ILE A 244 -6.32 1.52 5.43
N PHE A 245 -7.23 0.62 5.82
CA PHE A 245 -7.22 -0.76 5.34
C PHE A 245 -7.31 -0.81 3.81
N GLY A 246 -8.24 -0.06 3.22
CA GLY A 246 -8.41 0.03 1.78
C GLY A 246 -7.15 0.52 1.05
N ALA A 247 -6.48 1.55 1.58
CA ALA A 247 -5.23 2.07 1.04
C ALA A 247 -4.11 1.01 1.08
N LEU A 248 -3.90 0.35 2.22
CA LEU A 248 -2.90 -0.72 2.34
C LEU A 248 -3.21 -1.90 1.41
N TRP A 249 -4.48 -2.28 1.32
CA TRP A 249 -4.94 -3.35 0.44
C TRP A 249 -4.72 -3.02 -1.04
N SER A 250 -4.99 -1.78 -1.47
CA SER A 250 -4.80 -1.41 -2.87
C SER A 250 -3.33 -1.35 -3.28
N ILE A 251 -2.43 -1.05 -2.33
CA ILE A 251 -0.98 -1.12 -2.51
C ILE A 251 -0.52 -2.58 -2.65
N PHE A 252 -1.11 -3.49 -1.86
CA PHE A 252 -0.84 -4.92 -1.91
C PHE A 252 -1.24 -5.56 -3.25
N VAL A 253 -2.48 -5.34 -3.70
CA VAL A 253 -3.07 -6.09 -4.81
C VAL A 253 -2.66 -5.58 -6.18
N ASN A 254 -2.59 -4.26 -6.37
CA ASN A 254 -2.19 -3.71 -7.66
C ASN A 254 -0.68 -3.64 -7.68
N GLY A 255 -0.02 -4.15 -8.70
CA GLY A 255 1.42 -4.20 -8.57
C GLY A 255 2.27 -4.47 -9.76
#